data_AF-A0A6M6JU15-F1
#
_entry.id   AF-A0A6M6JU15-F1
#
_cell.length_a   1.000
_cell.length_b   1.000
_cell.length_c   1.000
_cell.angle_alpha   90.00
_cell.angle_beta   90.00
_cell.angle_gamma   90.00
#
_symmetry.space_group_name_H-M   'P 1'
#
loop_
_entity.id
_entity.type
_entity.pdbx_description
1 polymer ?
#
loop_
_entity_poly.entity_id
_entity_poly.type
_entity_poly.pdbx_seq_one_letter_code
_entity_poly.pdbx_strand_id
1 'polypeptide(L)'
;MINGVTAEQGERATGVVAAVTTVAGAGLLLAPDRIGPLIGVSATGPARALGVVDLALVPALLGGRPRWAWLAVRAATNLAMAAYVLRGTTLPGRARGFAVAMCLASTGDTVAVLAMRRAGV
;
A
#
# COMPACT_ATOMS: atom_id res chain seq x y z
N MET A 1 -3.70 -25.23 17.16
CA MET A 1 -2.59 -24.95 16.23
C MET A 1 -3.00 -23.79 15.34
N ILE A 2 -2.49 -22.58 15.59
CA ILE A 2 -2.63 -21.47 14.65
C ILE A 2 -1.50 -21.66 13.63
N ASN A 3 -1.86 -22.05 12.41
CA ASN A 3 -0.91 -22.39 11.36
C ASN A 3 0.09 -21.25 11.16
N GLY A 4 1.36 -21.53 11.47
CA GLY A 4 2.47 -20.62 11.21
C GLY A 4 2.50 -20.33 9.71
N VAL A 5 2.45 -19.05 9.37
CA VAL A 5 2.74 -18.59 8.01
C VAL A 5 4.12 -19.13 7.65
N THR A 6 4.20 -20.04 6.69
CA THR A 6 5.50 -20.55 6.23
C THR A 6 6.26 -19.41 5.54
N ALA A 7 7.60 -19.44 5.54
CA ALA A 7 8.40 -18.42 4.85
C ALA A 7 7.96 -18.23 3.38
N GLU A 8 7.56 -19.33 2.73
CA GLU A 8 7.01 -19.35 1.37
C GLU A 8 5.66 -18.60 1.27
N GLN A 9 4.76 -18.75 2.24
CA GLN A 9 3.51 -17.97 2.30
C GLN A 9 3.79 -16.48 2.50
N GLY A 10 4.78 -16.12 3.33
CA GLY A 10 5.22 -14.73 3.50
C GLY A 10 5.79 -14.14 2.22
N GLU A 11 6.55 -14.93 1.45
CA GLU A 11 7.10 -14.53 0.15
C GLU A 11 6.03 -14.31 -0.90
N ARG A 12 5.09 -15.26 -1.05
CA ARG A 12 3.96 -15.13 -1.97
C ARG A 12 3.10 -13.92 -1.63
N ALA A 13 2.80 -13.71 -0.35
CA ALA A 13 2.04 -12.54 0.10
C ALA A 13 2.75 -11.24 -0.27
N THR A 14 4.06 -11.13 0.00
CA THR A 14 4.86 -9.95 -0.36
C THR A 14 4.87 -9.71 -1.87
N GLY A 15 4.95 -10.77 -2.68
CA GLY A 15 4.87 -10.68 -4.14
C GLY A 15 3.53 -10.14 -4.65
N VAL A 16 2.41 -10.64 -4.13
CA VAL A 16 1.07 -10.13 -4.47
C VAL A 16 0.93 -8.66 -4.08
N VAL A 17 1.38 -8.33 -2.87
CA VAL A 17 1.38 -6.97 -2.30
C VAL A 17 2.19 -6.01 -3.17
N ALA A 18 3.38 -6.41 -3.61
CA ALA A 18 4.21 -5.64 -4.54
C ALA A 18 3.55 -5.47 -5.92
N ALA A 19 2.91 -6.52 -6.46
CA ALA A 19 2.21 -6.46 -7.74
C ALA A 19 1.03 -5.48 -7.70
N VAL A 20 0.20 -5.54 -6.67
CA VAL A 20 -0.95 -4.63 -6.48
C VAL A 20 -0.47 -3.18 -6.38
N THR A 21 0.56 -2.92 -5.58
CA THR A 21 1.14 -1.57 -5.46
C THR A 21 1.76 -1.07 -6.75
N THR A 22 2.40 -1.96 -7.52
CA THR A 22 2.93 -1.58 -8.83
C THR A 22 1.82 -1.12 -9.76
N VAL A 23 0.72 -1.87 -9.84
CA VAL A 23 -0.43 -1.53 -10.70
C VAL A 23 -1.10 -0.23 -10.23
N ALA A 24 -1.36 -0.10 -8.92
CA ALA A 24 -2.00 1.08 -8.36
C ALA A 24 -1.14 2.34 -8.54
N GLY A 25 0.14 2.27 -8.16
CA GLY A 25 1.09 3.35 -8.30
C GLY A 25 1.33 3.76 -9.75
N ALA A 26 1.47 2.80 -10.66
CA ALA A 26 1.61 3.08 -12.10
C ALA A 26 0.34 3.73 -12.67
N GLY A 27 -0.85 3.27 -12.27
CA GLY A 27 -2.11 3.88 -12.68
C GLY A 27 -2.21 5.34 -12.24
N LEU A 28 -1.86 5.65 -10.99
CA LEU A 28 -1.83 7.01 -10.46
C LEU A 28 -0.77 7.89 -11.14
N LEU A 29 0.39 7.34 -11.49
CA LEU A 29 1.47 8.07 -12.13
C LEU A 29 1.19 8.36 -13.62
N LEU A 30 0.76 7.34 -14.37
CA LEU A 30 0.62 7.37 -15.82
C LEU A 30 -0.76 7.85 -16.28
N ALA A 31 -1.81 7.58 -15.51
CA ALA A 31 -3.19 7.98 -15.81
C ALA A 31 -3.86 8.71 -14.63
N PRO A 32 -3.23 9.75 -14.06
CA PRO A 32 -3.71 10.47 -12.88
C PRO A 32 -5.14 10.99 -13.02
N ASP A 33 -5.52 11.47 -14.21
CA ASP A 33 -6.85 12.06 -14.44
C ASP A 33 -7.96 10.99 -14.53
N ARG A 34 -7.59 9.71 -14.71
CA ARG A 34 -8.53 8.58 -14.70
C ARG A 34 -8.59 7.92 -13.33
N ILE A 35 -7.44 7.72 -12.69
CA ILE A 35 -7.34 6.96 -11.44
C ILE A 35 -7.54 7.84 -10.21
N GLY A 36 -6.99 9.06 -10.22
CA GLY A 36 -7.12 10.03 -9.12
C GLY A 36 -8.57 10.25 -8.69
N PRO A 37 -9.51 10.53 -9.63
CA PRO A 37 -10.91 10.73 -9.26
C PRO A 37 -11.56 9.53 -8.58
N LEU A 38 -11.10 8.29 -8.83
CA LEU A 38 -11.65 7.08 -8.19
C LEU A 38 -11.32 7.03 -6.70
N ILE A 39 -10.19 7.61 -6.30
CA ILE A 39 -9.74 7.67 -4.91
C ILE A 39 -10.05 9.03 -4.25
N GLY A 40 -10.75 9.92 -4.96
CA GLY A 40 -11.12 11.24 -4.46
C GLY A 40 -10.05 12.32 -4.61
N VAL A 41 -9.08 12.13 -5.51
CA VAL A 41 -8.04 13.10 -5.84
C VAL A 41 -8.26 13.63 -7.26
N SER A 42 -8.77 14.86 -7.37
CA SER A 42 -9.09 15.44 -8.69
C SER A 42 -7.90 16.14 -9.37
N ALA A 43 -6.88 16.52 -8.59
CA ALA A 43 -5.72 17.23 -9.12
C ALA A 43 -4.63 16.24 -9.59
N THR A 44 -4.15 16.44 -10.81
CA THR A 44 -3.13 15.61 -11.48
C THR A 44 -1.82 15.50 -10.69
N GLY A 45 -1.34 16.62 -10.14
CA GLY A 45 -0.08 16.67 -9.38
C GLY A 45 -0.11 15.77 -8.13
N PRO A 46 -1.05 15.96 -7.20
CA PRO A 46 -1.24 15.09 -6.05
C PRO A 46 -1.44 13.61 -6.41
N ALA A 47 -2.22 13.29 -7.45
CA ALA A 47 -2.41 11.91 -7.89
C ALA A 47 -1.08 11.27 -8.33
N ARG A 48 -0.28 11.98 -9.14
CA ARG A 48 1.06 11.52 -9.53
C ARG A 48 2.00 11.35 -8.33
N ALA A 49 1.97 12.29 -7.39
CA ALA A 49 2.81 12.22 -6.19
C ALA A 49 2.50 10.97 -5.35
N LEU A 50 1.22 10.65 -5.16
CA LEU A 50 0.82 9.40 -4.52
C LEU A 50 1.33 8.18 -5.29
N GLY A 51 1.22 8.19 -6.63
CA GLY A 51 1.77 7.13 -7.48
C GLY A 51 3.27 6.94 -7.35
N VAL A 52 4.06 8.03 -7.28
CA VAL A 52 5.51 7.98 -7.06
C VAL A 52 5.84 7.38 -5.70
N VAL A 53 5.16 7.83 -4.64
CA VAL A 53 5.37 7.32 -3.28
C VAL A 53 5.09 5.82 -3.21
N ASP A 54 4.01 5.36 -3.83
CA ASP A 54 3.62 3.94 -3.83
C ASP A 54 4.64 3.09 -4.62
N LEU A 55 5.09 3.58 -5.79
CA LEU A 55 6.10 2.89 -6.61
C LEU A 55 7.50 2.86 -5.98
N ALA A 56 7.87 3.90 -5.21
CA ALA A 56 9.17 3.95 -4.54
C ALA A 56 9.36 2.80 -3.54
N LEU A 57 8.27 2.22 -3.02
CA LEU A 57 8.31 1.09 -2.10
C LEU A 57 8.48 -0.26 -2.82
N VAL A 58 8.20 -0.35 -4.12
CA VAL A 58 8.19 -1.62 -4.87
C VAL A 58 9.56 -2.32 -4.88
N PRO A 59 10.69 -1.65 -5.21
CA PRO A 59 11.99 -2.32 -5.21
C PRO A 59 12.35 -2.89 -3.84
N ALA A 60 11.99 -2.16 -2.78
CA ALA A 60 12.25 -2.54 -1.42
C ALA A 60 11.36 -3.69 -0.94
N LEU A 61 10.10 -3.76 -1.38
CA LEU A 61 9.22 -4.90 -1.12
C LEU A 61 9.69 -6.18 -1.84
N LEU A 62 10.25 -6.06 -3.04
CA LEU A 62 10.70 -7.22 -3.83
C LEU A 62 12.09 -7.73 -3.41
N GLY A 63 13.03 -6.82 -3.12
CA GLY A 63 14.44 -7.16 -2.89
C GLY A 63 14.97 -6.86 -1.48
N GLY A 64 14.25 -6.07 -0.68
CA GLY A 64 14.74 -5.61 0.62
C GLY A 64 14.61 -6.67 1.71
N ARG A 65 15.68 -6.86 2.51
CA ARG A 65 15.67 -7.72 3.69
C ARG A 65 16.02 -6.93 4.96
N PRO A 66 15.41 -7.23 6.12
CA PRO A 66 14.31 -8.20 6.28
C PRO A 66 12.99 -7.64 5.71
N ARG A 67 12.18 -8.50 5.10
CA ARG A 67 10.99 -8.07 4.34
C ARG A 67 9.92 -7.41 5.21
N TRP A 68 9.81 -7.83 6.48
CA TRP A 68 8.86 -7.26 7.44
C TRP A 68 9.07 -5.75 7.65
N ALA A 69 10.30 -5.24 7.53
CA ALA A 69 10.56 -3.82 7.71
C ALA A 69 9.87 -2.98 6.62
N TRP A 70 9.89 -3.47 5.39
CA TRP A 70 9.30 -2.78 4.24
C TRP A 70 7.76 -2.86 4.23
N LEU A 71 7.20 -3.97 4.71
CA LEU A 71 5.76 -4.05 4.96
C LEU A 71 5.31 -3.08 6.07
N ALA A 72 6.11 -2.89 7.12
CA ALA A 72 5.80 -1.91 8.17
C ALA A 72 5.84 -0.47 7.64
N VAL A 73 6.85 -0.13 6.81
CA VAL A 73 6.92 1.18 6.13
C VAL A 73 5.69 1.38 5.25
N ARG A 74 5.32 0.39 4.44
CA ARG A 74 4.13 0.43 3.58
C ARG A 74 2.86 0.63 4.39
N ALA A 75 2.67 -0.08 5.50
CA ALA A 75 1.52 0.11 6.38
C ALA A 75 1.42 1.56 6.88
N ALA A 76 2.54 2.16 7.31
CA ALA A 76 2.57 3.56 7.74
C ALA A 76 2.27 4.52 6.57
N THR A 77 2.87 4.30 5.41
CA THR A 77 2.65 5.12 4.20
C THR A 77 1.19 5.05 3.75
N ASN A 78 0.56 3.88 3.81
CA ASN A 78 -0.84 3.67 3.47
C ASN A 78 -1.76 4.57 4.30
N LEU A 79 -1.54 4.62 5.62
CA LEU A 79 -2.30 5.48 6.53
C LEU A 79 -2.03 6.97 6.28
N ALA A 80 -0.78 7.33 5.99
CA ALA A 80 -0.42 8.71 5.64
C ALA A 80 -1.13 9.16 4.35
N MET A 81 -1.17 8.31 3.31
CA MET A 81 -1.90 8.57 2.07
C MET A 81 -3.40 8.71 2.31
N ALA A 82 -4.01 7.82 3.12
CA ALA A 82 -5.41 7.92 3.50
C ALA A 82 -5.72 9.26 4.19
N ALA A 83 -4.90 9.65 5.17
CA ALA A 83 -5.05 10.91 5.89
C ALA A 83 -4.88 12.13 4.96
N TYR A 84 -3.90 12.10 4.07
CA TYR A 84 -3.67 13.15 3.08
C TYR A 84 -4.88 13.33 2.16
N VAL A 85 -5.38 12.23 1.58
CA VAL A 85 -6.54 12.25 0.68
C VAL A 85 -7.80 12.74 1.41
N LEU A 86 -8.08 12.24 2.61
CA LEU A 86 -9.24 12.67 3.40
C LEU A 86 -9.24 14.18 3.71
N ARG A 87 -8.07 14.78 3.92
CA ARG A 87 -7.94 16.21 4.24
C ARG A 87 -8.08 17.13 3.02
N GLY A 88 -7.65 16.68 1.85
CA GLY A 88 -7.57 17.50 0.63
C GLY A 88 -8.63 17.24 -0.43
N THR A 89 -9.52 16.27 -0.21
CA THR A 89 -10.50 15.83 -1.22
C THR A 89 -11.70 16.77 -1.37
N THR A 90 -12.19 16.90 -2.61
CA THR A 90 -13.52 17.45 -2.92
C THR A 90 -14.58 16.37 -3.16
N LEU A 91 -14.21 15.08 -3.03
CA LEU A 91 -15.03 13.90 -3.31
C LEU A 91 -15.07 12.96 -2.09
N PRO A 92 -15.75 13.37 -0.99
CA PRO A 92 -15.61 12.72 0.31
C PRO A 92 -16.04 11.24 0.33
N GLY A 93 -17.03 10.83 -0.47
CA GLY A 93 -17.44 9.42 -0.56
C GLY A 93 -16.34 8.51 -1.10
N ARG A 94 -15.65 8.95 -2.16
CA ARG A 94 -14.56 8.20 -2.81
C ARG A 94 -13.31 8.18 -1.93
N ALA A 95 -12.97 9.33 -1.32
CA ALA A 95 -11.88 9.43 -0.37
C ALA A 95 -12.08 8.53 0.87
N ARG A 96 -13.32 8.41 1.38
CA ARG A 96 -13.64 7.46 2.46
C ARG A 96 -13.46 6.01 2.02
N GLY A 97 -13.94 5.65 0.82
CA GLY A 97 -13.74 4.32 0.26
C GLY A 97 -12.25 3.97 0.13
N PHE A 98 -11.46 4.90 -0.41
CA PHE A 98 -10.00 4.78 -0.46
C PHE A 98 -9.39 4.63 0.93
N ALA A 99 -9.73 5.49 1.88
CA ALA A 99 -9.18 5.42 3.24
C ALA A 99 -9.49 4.08 3.94
N VAL A 100 -10.70 3.54 3.76
CA VAL A 100 -11.06 2.20 4.25
C VAL A 100 -10.17 1.14 3.62
N ALA A 101 -9.99 1.18 2.30
CA ALA A 101 -9.10 0.23 1.60
C ALA A 101 -7.65 0.32 2.12
N MET A 102 -7.13 1.52 2.35
CA MET A 102 -5.79 1.71 2.92
C MET A 102 -5.68 1.18 4.36
N CYS A 103 -6.70 1.37 5.19
CA CYS A 103 -6.73 0.81 6.55
C CYS A 103 -6.73 -0.73 6.53
N LEU A 104 -7.52 -1.34 5.62
CA LEU A 104 -7.54 -2.79 5.45
C LEU A 104 -6.18 -3.32 4.97
N ALA A 105 -5.57 -2.66 3.97
CA ALA A 105 -4.23 -3.01 3.50
C ALA A 105 -3.18 -2.90 4.62
N SER A 106 -3.20 -1.81 5.39
CA SER A 106 -2.29 -1.58 6.53
C SER A 106 -2.46 -2.63 7.63
N THR A 107 -3.69 -3.07 7.87
CA THR A 107 -3.98 -4.15 8.82
C THR A 107 -3.38 -5.46 8.32
N GLY A 108 -3.57 -5.79 7.03
CA GLY A 108 -2.97 -6.97 6.39
C GLY A 108 -1.44 -6.96 6.46
N ASP A 109 -0.83 -5.82 6.14
CA ASP A 109 0.62 -5.60 6.23
C ASP A 109 1.10 -5.82 7.67
N THR A 110 0.40 -5.27 8.68
CA THR A 110 0.76 -5.43 10.10
C THR A 110 0.66 -6.90 10.55
N VAL A 111 -0.39 -7.61 10.15
CA VAL A 111 -0.54 -9.04 10.43
C VAL A 111 0.62 -9.85 9.82
N ALA A 112 0.98 -9.55 8.56
CA ALA A 112 2.11 -10.19 7.88
C ALA A 112 3.44 -9.89 8.58
N VAL A 113 3.67 -8.63 9.01
CA VAL A 113 4.85 -8.24 9.81
C VAL A 113 4.94 -9.04 11.08
N LEU A 114 3.85 -9.14 11.85
CA LEU A 114 3.85 -9.91 13.10
C LEU A 114 4.12 -11.39 12.87
N ALA A 115 3.56 -11.97 11.80
CA ALA A 115 3.81 -13.35 11.43
C ALA A 115 5.27 -13.59 11.04
N MET A 116 5.86 -12.73 10.20
CA MET A 116 7.26 -12.80 9.78
C MET A 116 8.22 -12.64 10.96
N ARG A 117 7.98 -11.65 11.82
CA ARG A 117 8.80 -11.44 13.04
C ARG A 117 8.75 -12.63 13.99
N ARG A 118 7.60 -13.31 14.11
CA ARG A 118 7.48 -14.54 14.92
C ARG A 118 8.19 -15.73 14.27
N ALA A 119 8.26 -15.79 12.94
CA ALA A 119 8.93 -16.82 12.18
C ALA A 119 10.45 -16.58 12.01
N GLY A 120 10.96 -15.40 12.39
CA GLY A 120 12.38 -15.05 12.29
C GLY A 120 12.86 -14.71 10.87
N VAL A 121 11.94 -14.29 9.98
CA VAL A 121 12.21 -13.96 8.57
C VAL A 121 11.91 -12.51 8.24
#